data_AF-A0A1I4HCT2-F1
#
_entry.id   AF-A0A1I4HCT2-F1
#
_cell.length_a   1.000
_cell.length_b   1.000
_cell.length_c   1.000
_cell.angle_alpha   90.00
_cell.angle_beta   90.00
_cell.angle_gamma   90.00
#
_symmetry.space_group_name_H-M   'P 1'
#
loop_
_entity.id
_entity.type
_entity.pdbx_description
1 polymer ?
#
loop_
_entity_poly.entity_id
_entity_poly.type
_entity_poly.pdbx_seq_one_letter_code
_entity_poly.pdbx_strand_id
1 'polypeptide(L)'
;MNKEYYKWLQIAKDNGIHSNLYWRRVKEQGWSYKKAATQNVRKCQNKIERDVAIYKGDTFIVFGSKSFVAKYLGKSTQEITQLCTPSIREIAEKSSRMYGIYLEN
;
A
#
# COMPACT_ATOMS: atom_id res chain seq x y z
N MET A 1 -10.03 -34.72 16.19
CA MET A 1 -9.70 -33.27 16.28
C MET A 1 -8.40 -33.10 17.03
N ASN A 2 -7.46 -32.29 16.53
CA ASN A 2 -6.15 -32.12 17.14
C ASN A 2 -6.21 -31.11 18.30
N LYS A 3 -6.14 -31.56 19.55
CA LYS A 3 -6.25 -30.70 20.76
C LYS A 3 -5.18 -29.59 20.78
N GLU A 4 -3.98 -29.91 20.28
CA GLU A 4 -2.87 -28.98 20.24
C GLU A 4 -3.13 -27.81 19.28
N TYR A 5 -3.79 -28.08 18.16
CA TYR A 5 -4.16 -27.06 17.18
C TYR A 5 -5.06 -25.99 17.81
N TYR A 6 -6.07 -26.38 18.58
CA TYR A 6 -7.01 -25.44 19.22
C TYR A 6 -6.35 -24.63 20.35
N LYS A 7 -5.44 -25.26 21.11
CA LYS A 7 -4.66 -24.56 22.14
C LYS A 7 -3.87 -23.41 21.53
N TRP A 8 -3.13 -23.68 20.45
CA TRP A 8 -2.34 -22.66 19.77
C TRP A 8 -3.20 -21.67 18.98
N LEU A 9 -4.37 -22.09 18.48
CA LEU A 9 -5.34 -21.17 17.88
C LEU A 9 -5.84 -20.12 18.89
N GLN A 10 -6.06 -20.50 20.15
CA GLN A 10 -6.42 -19.54 21.19
C GLN A 10 -5.28 -18.54 21.44
N ILE A 11 -4.05 -19.04 21.60
CA ILE A 11 -2.85 -18.19 21.74
C ILE A 11 -2.69 -17.24 20.54
N ALA A 12 -2.96 -17.72 19.32
CA ALA A 12 -2.92 -16.90 18.11
C ALA A 12 -3.93 -15.75 18.18
N LYS A 13 -5.17 -16.01 18.61
CA LYS A 13 -6.20 -14.98 18.79
C LYS A 13 -5.81 -13.96 19.84
N ASP A 14 -5.26 -14.42 20.97
CA ASP A 14 -4.77 -13.54 22.04
C ASP A 14 -3.62 -12.64 21.54
N ASN A 15 -2.80 -13.14 20.60
CA ASN A 15 -1.75 -12.40 19.90
C ASN A 15 -2.27 -11.54 18.72
N GLY A 16 -3.58 -11.43 18.50
CA GLY A 16 -4.18 -10.67 17.40
C GLY A 16 -4.02 -11.31 16.01
N ILE A 17 -3.69 -12.59 15.93
CA ILE A 17 -3.61 -13.35 14.68
C ILE A 17 -4.98 -13.98 14.39
N HIS A 18 -5.57 -13.61 13.26
CA HIS A 18 -6.82 -14.20 12.80
C HIS A 18 -6.70 -15.71 12.60
N SER A 19 -7.77 -16.44 12.96
CA SER A 19 -7.87 -17.90 12.79
C SER A 19 -7.53 -18.37 11.37
N ASN A 20 -7.99 -17.63 10.35
CA ASN A 20 -7.71 -17.95 8.95
C ASN A 20 -6.22 -17.83 8.63
N LEU A 21 -5.55 -16.79 9.15
CA LEU A 21 -4.12 -16.61 8.96
C LEU A 21 -3.31 -17.68 9.68
N TYR A 22 -3.71 -18.05 10.90
CA TYR A 22 -3.12 -19.16 11.65
C TYR A 22 -3.26 -20.48 10.88
N TRP A 23 -4.47 -20.80 10.40
CA TRP A 23 -4.72 -22.00 9.58
C TRP A 23 -3.84 -22.02 8.33
N ARG A 24 -3.76 -20.89 7.61
CA ARG A 24 -2.92 -20.74 6.41
C ARG A 24 -1.44 -20.98 6.69
N ARG A 25 -0.93 -20.45 7.81
CA ARG A 25 0.47 -20.66 8.24
C ARG A 25 0.76 -22.13 8.54
N VAL A 26 -0.18 -22.84 9.18
CA VAL A 26 -0.03 -24.27 9.50
C VAL A 26 -0.15 -25.14 8.25
N LYS A 27 -1.16 -24.89 7.39
CA LYS A 27 -1.53 -25.78 6.28
C LYS A 27 -0.79 -25.49 4.99
N GLU A 28 -0.70 -24.23 4.58
CA GLU A 28 -0.06 -23.87 3.30
C GLU A 28 1.44 -23.62 3.47
N GLN A 29 1.84 -23.04 4.61
CA GLN A 29 3.25 -22.70 4.86
C GLN A 29 4.00 -23.74 5.69
N GLY A 30 3.31 -24.77 6.21
CA GLY A 30 3.92 -25.85 7.00
C GLY A 30 4.54 -25.39 8.32
N TRP A 31 4.10 -24.28 8.90
CA TRP A 31 4.66 -23.78 10.16
C TRP A 31 4.21 -24.64 11.34
N SER A 32 5.09 -24.78 12.32
CA SER A 32 4.71 -25.34 13.62
C SER A 32 3.63 -24.48 14.29
N TYR A 33 2.76 -25.10 15.08
CA TYR A 33 1.66 -24.40 15.74
C TYR A 33 2.15 -23.21 16.58
N LYS A 34 3.25 -23.38 17.31
CA LYS A 34 3.93 -22.31 18.04
C LYS A 34 4.31 -21.15 17.12
N LYS A 35 5.03 -21.43 16.02
CA LYS A 35 5.48 -20.41 15.07
C LYS A 35 4.30 -19.70 14.40
N ALA A 36 3.26 -20.45 14.04
CA ALA A 36 2.05 -19.90 13.45
C ALA A 36 1.29 -18.94 14.38
N ALA A 37 1.30 -19.23 15.68
CA ALA A 37 0.58 -18.46 16.71
C ALA A 37 1.37 -17.26 17.27
N THR A 38 2.69 -17.20 17.13
CA THR A 38 3.51 -16.12 17.74
C THR A 38 4.16 -15.20 16.72
N GLN A 39 4.30 -15.62 15.46
CA GLN A 39 4.96 -14.79 14.46
C GLN A 39 4.09 -13.57 14.10
N ASN A 40 4.62 -12.37 14.33
CA ASN A 40 3.93 -11.14 13.98
C ASN A 40 3.52 -11.10 12.51
N VAL A 41 2.34 -10.56 12.24
CA VAL A 41 1.91 -10.24 10.87
C VAL A 41 2.86 -9.15 10.36
N ARG A 42 3.43 -9.33 9.15
CA ARG A 42 4.18 -8.25 8.51
C ARG A 42 3.24 -7.05 8.44
N LYS A 43 3.51 -6.00 9.22
CA LYS A 43 2.81 -4.74 9.06
C LYS A 43 3.11 -4.24 7.65
N CYS A 44 2.09 -3.81 6.93
CA CYS A 44 2.29 -3.06 5.69
C CYS A 44 3.21 -1.89 6.06
N GLN A 45 4.40 -1.84 5.48
CA GLN A 45 5.34 -0.76 5.77
C GLN A 45 4.65 0.58 5.46
N ASN A 46 4.94 1.60 6.27
CA ASN A 46 4.47 2.95 6.00
C ASN A 46 4.86 3.31 4.57
N LYS A 47 3.88 3.66 3.72
CA LYS A 47 4.18 4.14 2.37
C LYS A 47 4.97 5.42 2.53
N ILE A 48 6.24 5.41 2.13
CA ILE A 48 7.06 6.62 2.04
C ILE A 48 6.30 7.58 1.12
N GLU A 49 5.89 8.74 1.64
CA GLU A 49 5.32 9.79 0.80
C GLU A 49 6.41 10.30 -0.12
N ARG A 50 6.21 10.12 -1.42
CA ARG A 50 7.07 10.67 -2.45
C ARG A 50 6.61 12.09 -2.77
N ASP A 51 7.57 12.94 -3.08
CA ASP A 51 7.27 14.24 -3.66
C ASP A 51 6.84 14.07 -5.12
N VAL A 52 5.84 14.84 -5.50
CA VAL A 52 5.19 14.78 -6.80
C VAL A 52 5.18 16.18 -7.39
N ALA A 53 5.54 16.29 -8.66
CA ALA A 53 5.34 17.50 -9.46
C ALA A 53 4.20 17.25 -10.47
N ILE A 54 3.27 18.21 -10.57
CA ILE A 54 2.14 18.17 -11.52
C ILE A 54 2.33 19.25 -12.58
N TYR A 55 2.14 18.84 -13.83
CA TYR A 55 2.21 19.68 -15.02
C TYR A 55 0.89 19.64 -15.78
N LYS A 56 0.64 20.66 -16.60
CA LYS A 56 -0.42 20.72 -17.61
C LYS A 56 0.21 21.15 -18.93
N GLY A 57 0.41 20.19 -19.85
CA GLY A 57 1.31 20.40 -20.98
C GLY A 57 2.71 20.78 -20.49
N ASP A 58 3.23 21.92 -20.96
CA ASP A 58 4.55 22.45 -20.55
C ASP A 58 4.48 23.36 -19.32
N THR A 59 3.29 23.60 -18.78
CA THR A 59 3.10 24.48 -17.62
C THR A 59 3.21 23.70 -16.32
N PHE A 60 4.13 24.11 -15.45
CA PHE A 60 4.22 23.62 -14.07
C PHE A 60 3.09 24.19 -13.21
N ILE A 61 2.41 23.33 -12.44
CA ILE A 61 1.27 23.71 -11.60
C ILE A 61 1.63 23.71 -10.11
N VAL A 62 2.12 22.58 -9.59
CA VAL A 62 2.39 22.41 -8.15
C VAL A 62 3.41 21.29 -7.91
N PHE A 63 4.23 21.43 -6.86
CA PHE A 63 5.18 20.44 -6.38
C PHE A 63 5.06 20.29 -4.86
N GLY A 64 5.33 19.08 -4.37
CA GLY A 64 5.55 18.79 -2.96
C GLY A 64 5.05 17.39 -2.58
N SER A 65 4.77 17.18 -1.30
CA SER A 65 4.21 15.91 -0.85
C SER A 65 2.90 15.59 -1.57
N LYS A 66 2.69 14.31 -1.88
CA LYS A 66 1.46 13.85 -2.54
C LYS A 66 0.19 14.33 -1.82
N SER A 67 0.20 14.36 -0.49
CA SER A 67 -0.92 14.85 0.31
C SER A 67 -1.17 16.35 0.13
N PHE A 68 -0.11 17.16 0.04
CA PHE A 68 -0.22 18.59 -0.23
C PHE A 68 -0.78 18.86 -1.64
N VAL A 69 -0.24 18.19 -2.65
CA VAL A 69 -0.68 18.32 -4.04
C VAL A 69 -2.15 17.94 -4.20
N ALA A 70 -2.57 16.83 -3.56
CA ALA A 70 -3.96 16.39 -3.56
C ALA A 70 -4.89 17.46 -2.97
N LYS A 71 -4.52 18.05 -1.83
CA LYS A 71 -5.27 19.13 -1.20
C LYS A 71 -5.35 20.39 -2.07
N TYR A 72 -4.24 20.79 -2.69
CA TYR A 72 -4.17 21.97 -3.55
C TYR A 72 -5.07 21.83 -4.79
N LEU A 73 -5.10 20.64 -5.40
CA LEU A 73 -5.92 20.37 -6.59
C LEU A 73 -7.37 19.98 -6.26
N GLY A 74 -7.73 19.87 -4.98
CA GLY A 74 -9.05 19.37 -4.56
C GLY A 74 -9.31 17.92 -4.99
N LYS A 75 -8.26 17.09 -5.05
CA LYS A 75 -8.30 15.71 -5.52
C LYS A 75 -7.94 14.72 -4.42
N SER A 76 -8.30 13.46 -4.63
CA SER A 76 -7.83 12.36 -3.78
C SER A 76 -6.35 12.03 -4.05
N THR A 77 -5.66 11.48 -3.04
CA THR A 77 -4.27 11.00 -3.23
C THR A 77 -4.16 9.89 -4.26
N GLN A 78 -5.23 9.13 -4.47
CA GLN A 78 -5.30 8.07 -5.47
C GLN A 78 -5.39 8.60 -6.89
N GLU A 79 -6.14 9.68 -7.12
CA GLU A 79 -6.14 10.40 -8.40
C GLU A 79 -4.75 10.97 -8.72
N ILE A 80 -4.06 11.55 -7.73
CA ILE A 80 -2.68 12.02 -7.94
C ILE A 80 -1.77 10.86 -8.35
N THR A 81 -1.91 9.68 -7.73
CA THR A 81 -1.18 8.49 -8.14
C THR A 81 -1.51 8.06 -9.57
N GLN A 82 -2.78 8.15 -9.99
CA GLN A 82 -3.19 7.85 -11.37
C GLN A 82 -2.57 8.84 -12.36
N LEU A 83 -2.53 10.14 -12.04
CA LEU A 83 -1.89 11.16 -12.88
C LEU A 83 -0.39 10.92 -13.09
N CYS A 84 0.26 10.26 -12.13
CA CYS A 84 1.67 9.88 -12.22
C CYS A 84 1.91 8.55 -12.93
N THR A 85 0.87 7.91 -13.47
CA THR A 85 0.99 6.63 -14.19
C THR A 85 1.50 6.89 -15.61
N PRO A 86 2.46 6.10 -16.14
CA PRO A 86 3.05 6.33 -17.47
C PRO A 86 2.02 6.49 -18.60
N SER A 87 0.93 5.73 -18.55
CA SER A 87 -0.14 5.80 -19.54
C SER A 87 -0.82 7.18 -19.59
N ILE A 88 -1.01 7.84 -18.44
CA ILE A 88 -1.62 9.18 -18.39
C ILE A 88 -0.66 10.23 -18.93
N ARG A 89 0.64 10.08 -18.65
CA ARG A 89 1.68 10.97 -19.18
C ARG A 89 1.70 10.95 -20.72
N GLU A 90 1.70 9.77 -21.34
CA GLU A 90 1.71 9.66 -22.80
C GLU A 90 0.47 10.31 -23.44
N ILE A 91 -0.69 10.19 -22.80
CA ILE A 91 -1.93 10.84 -23.26
C ILE A 91 -1.85 12.35 -23.07
N ALA A 92 -1.26 12.82 -21.98
CA ALA A 92 -1.11 14.23 -21.67
C ALA A 92 -0.17 14.94 -22.65
N GLU A 93 0.92 14.29 -23.06
CA GLU A 93 1.84 14.78 -24.10
C GLU A 93 1.13 15.00 -25.45
N LYS A 94 0.10 14.20 -25.76
CA LYS A 94 -0.67 14.29 -27.01
C LYS A 94 -1.86 15.28 -26.95
N SER A 95 -2.39 15.57 -25.76
CA SER A 95 -3.69 16.26 -25.59
C SER A 95 -3.66 17.45 -24.61
N SER A 96 -2.50 17.89 -24.14
CA SER A 96 -2.35 19.00 -23.16
C SER A 96 -3.10 18.77 -21.84
N ARG A 97 -3.20 17.49 -21.41
CA ARG A 97 -3.82 17.13 -20.13
C ARG A 97 -2.82 17.29 -18.98
N MET A 98 -3.33 17.19 -17.75
CA MET A 98 -2.48 17.16 -16.57
C MET A 98 -1.78 15.80 -16.43
N TYR A 99 -0.51 15.81 -16.04
CA TYR A 99 0.23 14.61 -15.68
C TYR A 99 1.17 14.90 -14.52
N GLY A 100 1.53 13.84 -13.78
CA GLY A 100 2.43 13.93 -12.64
C GLY A 100 3.73 13.17 -12.87
N ILE A 101 4.79 13.61 -12.20
CA ILE A 101 6.08 12.93 -12.14
C ILE A 101 6.43 12.73 -10.67
N TYR A 102 6.81 11.49 -10.31
CA TYR A 102 7.43 11.23 -9.01
C TYR A 102 8.87 11.69 -9.04
N LEU A 103 9.28 12.44 -8.04
CA LEU A 103 10.67 12.80 -7.84
C LEU A 103 11.28 11.76 -6.90
N GLU A 104 12.37 11.15 -7.33
CA GLU A 104 13.19 10.30 -6.46
C GLU A 104 14.13 11.20 -5.68
N ASN A 105 14.18 11.01 -4.35
CA ASN A 105 15.18 11.63 -3.47
C ASN A 105 16.48 10.84 -3.53
#